data_AF-A0A1F6W1C7-F1
#
_entry.id   AF-A0A1F6W1C7-F1
#
_cell.length_a   1.000
_cell.length_b   1.000
_cell.length_c   1.000
_cell.angle_alpha   90.00
_cell.angle_beta   90.00
_cell.angle_gamma   90.00
#
_symmetry.space_group_name_H-M   'P 1'
#
loop_
_entity.id
_entity.type
_entity.pdbx_description
1 polymer ?
#
loop_
_entity_poly.entity_id
_entity_poly.type
_entity_poly.pdbx_seq_one_letter_code
_entity_poly.pdbx_strand_id
1 'polypeptide(L)' 'MARPINSIRKITRVGRSKSFSVIIPIAMIRQIGWREKQRVIVKRIPRGFMIIDAKTKKKKKLTI' A
#
# COMPACT_ATOMS: atom_id res chain seq x y z
N MET A 1 7.11 -13.14 22.93
CA MET A 1 6.10 -12.18 22.42
C MET A 1 6.68 -11.44 21.22
N ALA A 2 5.99 -11.35 20.09
CA ALA A 2 6.47 -10.57 18.95
C ALA A 2 6.45 -9.08 19.32
N ARG A 3 7.58 -8.37 19.14
CA ARG A 3 7.64 -6.91 19.35
C ARG A 3 6.57 -6.24 18.48
N PRO A 4 5.81 -5.25 18.99
CA PRO A 4 4.87 -4.50 18.17
C PRO A 4 5.64 -3.90 16.99
N ILE A 5 5.09 -4.05 15.78
CA ILE A 5 5.68 -3.46 14.58
C ILE A 5 5.64 -1.94 14.78
N ASN A 6 6.79 -1.35 15.13
CA ASN A 6 6.95 0.10 15.17
C ASN A 6 6.53 0.64 13.79
N SER A 7 5.52 1.51 13.75
CA SER A 7 4.86 1.99 12.53
C SER A 7 5.65 3.09 11.81
N ILE A 8 6.71 3.63 12.41
CA ILE A 8 7.54 4.67 11.82
C ILE A 8 8.49 4.05 10.79
N ARG A 9 8.48 4.60 9.56
CA ARG A 9 9.33 4.16 8.44
C ARG A 9 9.97 5.37 7.76
N LYS A 10 11.19 5.20 7.27
CA LYS A 10 11.87 6.22 6.46
C LYS A 10 11.33 6.20 5.04
N ILE A 11 11.20 7.39 4.47
CA ILE A 11 10.91 7.57 3.05
C ILE A 11 12.23 7.45 2.29
N THR A 12 12.28 6.59 1.28
CA THR A 12 13.50 6.31 0.52
C THR A 12 13.30 6.72 -0.94
N ARG A 13 14.30 7.39 -1.52
CA ARG A 13 14.28 7.74 -2.95
C ARG A 13 14.36 6.47 -3.80
N VAL A 14 13.57 6.39 -4.85
CA VAL A 14 13.56 5.24 -5.77
C VAL A 14 14.07 5.66 -7.14
N GLY A 15 15.07 4.94 -7.65
CA GLY A 15 15.71 5.22 -8.94
C GLY A 15 16.48 6.54 -8.97
N ARG A 16 16.72 7.07 -10.18
CA ARG A 16 17.36 8.38 -10.40
C ARG A 16 16.37 9.56 -10.39
N SER A 17 15.08 9.28 -10.21
CA SER A 17 13.97 10.20 -10.47
C SER A 17 13.51 10.99 -9.23
N LYS A 18 12.41 11.74 -9.39
CA LYS A 18 11.76 12.59 -8.37
C LYS A 18 10.79 11.82 -7.46
N SER A 19 10.94 10.50 -7.37
CA SER A 19 9.99 9.61 -6.71
C SER A 19 10.56 9.04 -5.41
N PHE A 20 9.67 8.85 -4.45
CA PHE A 20 9.97 8.30 -3.14
C PHE A 20 9.03 7.14 -2.82
N SER A 21 9.50 6.21 -1.99
CA SER A 21 8.73 5.08 -1.50
C SER A 21 8.82 4.95 0.02
N VAL A 22 7.83 4.27 0.59
CA VAL A 22 7.83 3.81 1.98
C VAL A 22 7.59 2.31 1.98
N ILE A 23 8.33 1.58 2.81
CA ILE A 23 8.18 0.14 2.92
C ILE A 23 7.02 -0.17 3.86
N ILE A 24 5.97 -0.77 3.30
CA ILE A 24 4.83 -1.28 4.06
C ILE A 24 5.14 -2.73 4.47
N PRO A 25 5.10 -3.08 5.76
CA PRO A 25 5.30 -4.45 6.22
C PRO A 25 4.33 -5.44 5.56
N ILE A 26 4.83 -6.62 5.19
CA ILE A 26 4.04 -7.67 4.53
C ILE A 26 2.81 -8.11 5.34
N ALA A 27 2.89 -8.07 6.68
CA ALA A 27 1.77 -8.39 7.56
C ALA A 27 0.56 -7.46 7.30
N MET A 28 0.80 -6.15 7.12
CA MET A 28 -0.25 -5.18 6.83
C MET A 28 -0.84 -5.37 5.43
N ILE A 29 0.01 -5.63 4.43
CA ILE A 29 -0.40 -5.93 3.06
C ILE A 29 -1.31 -7.16 3.00
N ARG A 30 -0.95 -8.23 3.72
CA ARG A 30 -1.73 -9.47 3.79
C ARG A 30 -3.06 -9.28 4.51
N GLN A 31 -3.09 -8.51 5.60
CA GLN A 31 -4.33 -8.21 6.34
C GLN A 31 -5.39 -7.55 5.47
N ILE A 32 -4.98 -6.67 4.54
CA ILE A 32 -5.91 -5.98 3.63
C ILE A 32 -6.08 -6.70 2.27
N GLY A 33 -5.47 -7.88 2.10
CA GLY A 33 -5.59 -8.69 0.89
C GLY A 33 -4.96 -8.07 -0.36
N TRP A 34 -3.99 -7.16 -0.20
CA TRP A 34 -3.29 -6.57 -1.34
C TRP A 34 -2.25 -7.53 -1.91
N ARG A 35 -2.05 -7.45 -3.21
CA ARG A 35 -1.06 -8.26 -3.94
C ARG A 35 -0.02 -7.40 -4.64
N GLU A 36 1.10 -8.02 -4.99
CA GLU A 36 2.14 -7.39 -5.77
C GLU A 36 1.59 -6.85 -7.11
N LYS A 37 2.14 -5.72 -7.57
CA LYS A 37 1.76 -5.03 -8.82
C LYS A 37 0.28 -4.64 -8.92
N GLN A 38 -0.47 -4.68 -7.82
CA GLN A 38 -1.83 -4.17 -7.78
C GLN A 38 -1.86 -2.65 -7.97
N ARG A 39 -2.88 -2.17 -8.67
CA ARG A 39 -3.15 -0.74 -8.83
C ARG A 39 -3.73 -0.15 -7.55
N VAL A 40 -3.13 0.94 -7.09
CA VAL A 40 -3.59 1.71 -5.94
C VAL A 40 -3.73 3.18 -6.33
N ILE A 41 -4.57 3.91 -5.60
CA ILE A 41 -4.72 5.35 -5.70
C ILE A 41 -4.02 5.97 -4.50
N VAL A 42 -3.14 6.93 -4.75
CA VAL A 42 -2.50 7.73 -3.71
C VAL A 42 -3.19 9.09 -3.66
N LYS A 43 -3.79 9.43 -2.52
CA LYS A 43 -4.45 10.71 -2.27
C LYS A 43 -3.67 11.52 -1.25
N ARG A 44 -3.47 12.82 -1.51
CA ARG A 44 -2.93 13.74 -0.51
C ARG A 44 -4.02 14.05 0.52
N ILE A 45 -3.65 14.01 1.80
CA ILE A 45 -4.47 14.46 2.92
C ILE A 45 -3.66 15.45 3.76
N PRO A 46 -4.29 16.24 4.65
CA PRO A 46 -3.54 17.06 5.59
C PRO A 46 -2.48 16.22 6.32
N ARG A 47 -1.24 16.68 6.29
CA ARG A 47 -0.08 16.04 6.95
C ARG A 47 0.28 14.62 6.47
N GLY A 48 -0.27 14.13 5.35
CA GLY A 48 0.01 12.75 4.94
C GLY A 48 -0.47 12.34 3.55
N PHE A 49 -0.46 11.02 3.31
CA PHE A 49 -1.01 10.40 2.12
C PHE A 49 -1.86 9.21 2.52
N MET A 50 -2.97 9.02 1.80
CA MET A 50 -3.81 7.85 1.92
C MET A 50 -3.64 6.98 0.67
N ILE A 51 -3.36 5.70 0.86
CA ILE A 51 -3.22 4.73 -0.23
C ILE A 51 -4.43 3.81 -0.17
N ILE A 52 -5.19 3.76 -1.26
CA ILE A 52 -6.42 2.94 -1.35
C ILE A 52 -6.38 2.04 -2.59
N ASP A 53 -7.03 0.89 -2.50
CA ASP A 53 -7.22 0.00 -3.65
C ASP A 53 -7.96 0.75 -4.77
N ALA A 54 -7.44 0.69 -5.99
CA ALA A 54 -8.03 1.35 -7.15
C ALA A 54 -9.33 0.69 -7.66
N LYS A 55 -9.83 -0.38 -7.02
CA LYS A 55 -11.08 -1.12 -7.37
C LYS A 55 -11.36 -1.11 -8.88
N THR A 56 -10.45 -1.66 -9.67
CA THR A 56 -10.63 -1.67 -11.13
C THR A 56 -11.79 -2.59 -11.47
N LYS A 57 -12.80 -2.07 -12.17
CA LYS A 57 -14.05 -2.79 -12.49
C LYS A 57 -13.75 -4.15 -13.15
N LYS A 58 -14.04 -5.23 -12.41
CA LYS A 58 -14.54 -6.57 -12.82
C LYS A 58 -14.03 -7.63 -11.83
N LYS A 59 -14.59 -7.66 -10.62
CA LYS A 59 -14.90 -8.97 -10.05
C LYS A 59 -16.06 -9.50 -10.88
N LYS A 60 -15.80 -10.35 -11.88
CA LYS A 60 -16.86 -11.26 -12.34
C LYS A 60 -17.34 -11.93 -11.04
N LYS A 61 -18.59 -11.70 -10.63
CA LYS A 61 -19.21 -12.50 -9.58
C LYS A 61 -19.02 -13.94 -10.06
N LEU A 62 -18.21 -14.74 -9.36
CA LEU A 62 -18.33 -16.19 -9.48
C LEU A 62 -19.67 -16.49 -8.82
N THR A 63 -20.71 -16.58 -9.65
CA THR A 63 -21.93 -17.26 -9.29
C THR A 63 -21.57 -18.75 -9.26
N ILE A 64 -21.65 -19.36 -8.08
CA ILE A 64 -21.82 -20.80 -7.93
C ILE A 64 -23.32 -21.02 -7.83
#